data_AF-A0A1C2HFT4-F1
#
_entry.id   AF-A0A1C2HFT4-F1
#
_cell.length_a   1.000
_cell.length_b   1.000
_cell.length_c   1.000
_cell.angle_alpha   90.00
_cell.angle_beta   90.00
_cell.angle_gamma   90.00
#
_symmetry.space_group_name_H-M   'P 1'
#
loop_
_entity.id
_entity.type
_entity.pdbx_description
1 polymer ?
#
loop_
_entity_poly.entity_id
_entity_poly.type
_entity_poly.pdbx_seq_one_letter_code
_entity_poly.pdbx_strand_id
1 'polypeptide(L)'
;MTRISREEVSHIVADLESRFIAHDAYRDLQDQIDDIFYRRKAHMAAGRMPAERGIVVIGNAGAGKTVSTKHALEQHPQISYGSPLREALTVRLETGATIKGVGVDTLDAFGYESKSERNAHSIWQQVMRQARAHKTLFFHFDEAQHILRSKSKHDLDQVMLVWKSCLEYATWPVSLILSGTCELLDLINRDDQLKRRFEPVHFAPMTYAAHGHEVGSVLEAYLSTAKLGRGQSFQAASSVQRLLHASRYEFGLTTRLIIEAIKIALLEGSASVEQAHFATAYRKQKGCVDALNPFIVESFRAINTGQLLGGADLEAPPVKARGAA
;
A
#
# COMPACT_ATOMS: atom_id res chain seq x y z
N MET A 1 -35.04 -10.52 13.74
CA MET A 1 -34.23 -9.34 13.38
C MET A 1 -34.68 -8.86 12.01
N THR A 2 -35.08 -7.60 11.90
CA THR A 2 -35.45 -6.98 10.60
C THR A 2 -34.22 -7.03 9.70
N ARG A 3 -34.35 -7.56 8.47
CA ARG A 3 -33.25 -7.54 7.49
C ARG A 3 -32.88 -6.09 7.22
N ILE A 4 -31.66 -5.71 7.58
CA ILE A 4 -31.07 -4.41 7.23
C ILE A 4 -30.97 -4.28 5.71
N SER A 5 -31.18 -3.07 5.21
CA SER A 5 -31.20 -2.81 3.76
C SER A 5 -29.78 -2.90 3.17
N ARG A 6 -29.67 -3.13 1.86
CA ARG A 6 -28.35 -3.13 1.19
C ARG A 6 -27.62 -1.79 1.29
N GLU A 7 -28.37 -0.70 1.38
CA GLU A 7 -27.83 0.65 1.58
C GLU A 7 -27.23 0.80 2.98
N GLU A 8 -27.95 0.37 4.02
CA GLU A 8 -27.46 0.36 5.40
C GLU A 8 -26.20 -0.50 5.55
N VAL A 9 -26.18 -1.70 4.95
CA VAL A 9 -24.98 -2.56 4.94
C VAL A 9 -23.81 -1.86 4.26
N SER A 10 -24.06 -1.16 3.16
CA SER A 10 -23.01 -0.44 2.43
C SER A 10 -22.42 0.72 3.25
N HIS A 11 -23.25 1.43 4.02
CA HIS A 11 -22.78 2.45 4.95
C HIS A 11 -21.92 1.87 6.08
N ILE A 12 -22.33 0.75 6.68
CA ILE A 12 -21.51 0.07 7.71
C ILE A 12 -20.17 -0.37 7.11
N VAL A 13 -20.18 -0.99 5.92
CA VAL A 13 -18.94 -1.41 5.25
C VAL A 13 -18.02 -0.23 4.96
N ALA A 14 -18.56 0.90 4.48
CA ALA A 14 -17.77 2.10 4.24
C ALA A 14 -17.15 2.65 5.54
N ASP A 15 -17.86 2.62 6.67
CA ASP A 15 -17.29 2.99 7.99
C ASP A 15 -16.14 2.06 8.37
N LEU A 16 -16.31 0.73 8.22
CA LEU A 16 -15.26 -0.24 8.49
C LEU A 16 -14.01 -0.04 7.61
N GLU A 17 -14.20 0.25 6.32
CA GLU A 17 -13.12 0.52 5.37
C GLU A 17 -12.40 1.84 5.65
N SER A 18 -13.10 2.83 6.22
CA SER A 18 -12.51 4.13 6.60
C SER A 18 -11.66 4.06 7.87
N ARG A 19 -11.87 3.03 8.70
CA ARG A 19 -11.13 2.86 9.96
C ARG A 19 -9.71 2.43 9.69
N PHE A 20 -8.77 3.32 10.03
CA PHE A 20 -7.36 3.01 10.01
C PHE A 20 -6.95 2.20 11.23
N ILE A 21 -6.13 1.17 11.02
CA ILE A 21 -5.58 0.33 12.08
C ILE A 21 -4.08 0.50 12.08
N ALA A 22 -3.55 1.05 13.17
CA ALA A 22 -2.12 1.19 13.38
C ALA A 22 -1.50 -0.16 13.76
N HIS A 23 -0.60 -0.65 12.91
CA HIS A 23 0.24 -1.83 13.13
C HIS A 23 1.71 -1.41 13.23
N ASP A 24 2.60 -2.31 13.62
CA ASP A 24 4.02 -2.00 13.92
C ASP A 24 4.73 -1.29 12.76
N ALA A 25 4.68 -1.84 11.55
CA ALA A 25 5.31 -1.18 10.38
C ALA A 25 4.73 0.21 10.04
N TYR A 26 3.48 0.51 10.42
CA TYR A 26 2.94 1.86 10.29
C TYR A 26 3.51 2.80 11.35
N ARG A 27 3.70 2.33 12.59
CA ARG A 27 4.34 3.11 13.66
C ARG A 27 5.77 3.44 13.28
N ASP A 28 6.52 2.47 12.77
CA ASP A 28 7.89 2.70 12.26
C ASP A 28 7.92 3.75 11.13
N LEU A 29 6.96 3.69 10.20
CA LEU A 29 6.82 4.69 9.14
C LEU A 29 6.50 6.07 9.69
N GLN A 30 5.57 6.15 10.65
CA GLN A 30 5.17 7.40 11.28
C GLN A 30 6.35 8.03 12.02
N ASP A 31 7.08 7.25 12.81
CA ASP A 31 8.25 7.72 13.56
C ASP A 31 9.35 8.25 12.63
N GLN A 32 9.60 7.58 11.49
CA GLN A 32 10.57 8.06 10.49
C GLN A 32 10.11 9.35 9.79
N ILE A 33 8.82 9.47 9.45
CA ILE A 33 8.26 10.70 8.88
C ILE A 33 8.40 11.85 9.88
N ASP A 34 8.08 11.60 11.15
CA ASP A 34 8.19 12.59 12.22
C ASP A 34 9.64 13.04 12.42
N ASP A 35 10.61 12.13 12.48
CA ASP A 35 12.04 12.49 12.63
C ASP A 35 12.50 13.40 11.48
N ILE A 36 12.21 13.00 10.22
CA ILE A 36 12.56 13.79 9.04
C ILE A 36 11.89 15.17 9.12
N PHE A 37 10.60 15.23 9.45
CA PHE A 37 9.84 16.46 9.51
C PHE A 37 10.35 17.43 10.60
N TYR A 38 10.52 16.96 11.83
CA TYR A 38 10.96 17.81 12.93
C TYR A 38 12.42 18.26 12.74
N ARG A 39 13.27 17.38 12.23
CA ARG A 39 14.65 17.73 11.86
C ARG A 39 14.68 18.79 10.76
N ARG A 40 13.85 18.64 9.72
CA ARG A 40 13.70 19.63 8.65
C ARG A 40 13.29 20.99 9.19
N LYS A 41 12.30 21.04 10.07
CA LYS A 41 11.87 22.29 10.74
C LYS A 41 12.98 22.93 11.56
N ALA A 42 13.74 22.14 12.32
CA ALA A 42 14.86 22.64 13.11
C ALA A 42 15.95 23.27 12.23
N HIS A 43 16.29 22.64 11.09
CA HIS A 43 17.26 23.20 10.14
C HIS A 43 16.76 24.49 9.49
N MET A 44 15.48 24.52 9.08
CA MET A 44 14.84 25.73 8.53
C MET A 44 14.89 26.89 9.52
N ALA A 45 14.56 26.65 10.79
CA ALA A 45 14.63 27.66 11.85
C ALA A 45 16.05 28.19 12.07
N ALA A 46 17.07 27.34 11.86
CA ALA A 46 18.48 27.71 11.92
C ALA A 46 19.04 28.30 10.60
N GLY A 47 18.20 28.51 9.58
CA GLY A 47 18.62 29.01 8.26
C GLY A 47 19.49 28.03 7.46
N ARG A 48 19.44 26.74 7.79
CA ARG A 48 20.24 25.67 7.15
C ARG A 48 19.38 24.87 6.20
N MET A 49 19.95 24.47 5.06
CA MET A 49 19.31 23.60 4.06
C MET A 49 20.21 22.40 3.76
N PRO A 50 20.43 21.49 4.73
CA PRO A 50 21.18 20.28 4.45
C PRO A 50 20.41 19.38 3.50
N ALA A 51 21.11 18.44 2.87
CA ALA A 51 20.47 17.44 2.05
C ALA A 51 19.58 16.52 2.91
N GLU A 52 18.46 16.10 2.32
CA GLU A 52 17.42 15.33 3.00
C GLU A 52 17.64 13.81 2.92
N ARG A 53 16.85 13.12 3.74
CA ARG A 53 16.71 11.66 3.75
C ARG A 53 15.44 11.22 3.04
N GLY A 54 15.42 9.96 2.65
CA GLY A 54 14.22 9.31 2.13
C GLY A 54 13.83 8.09 2.98
N ILE A 55 12.62 7.62 2.77
CA ILE A 55 12.07 6.41 3.34
C ILE A 55 11.77 5.46 2.18
N VAL A 56 12.17 4.21 2.29
CA VAL A 56 11.76 3.16 1.34
C VAL A 56 10.79 2.22 2.03
N VAL A 57 9.54 2.20 1.55
CA VAL A 57 8.47 1.38 2.12
C VAL A 57 8.30 0.12 1.27
N ILE A 58 8.75 -1.02 1.80
CA ILE A 58 8.79 -2.30 1.10
C ILE A 58 7.74 -3.24 1.64
N GLY A 59 7.11 -4.02 0.76
CA GLY A 59 6.18 -5.07 1.15
C GLY A 59 5.45 -5.62 -0.06
N ASN A 60 4.76 -6.74 0.12
CA ASN A 60 4.01 -7.36 -0.97
C ASN A 60 2.77 -6.54 -1.34
N ALA A 61 2.16 -6.92 -2.47
CA ALA A 61 0.85 -6.39 -2.86
C ALA A 61 -0.19 -6.78 -1.80
N GLY A 62 -0.94 -5.79 -1.29
CA GLY A 62 -1.92 -6.01 -0.23
C GLY A 62 -1.37 -5.89 1.20
N ALA A 63 -0.10 -5.56 1.39
CA ALA A 63 0.48 -5.37 2.72
C ALA A 63 -0.03 -4.11 3.47
N GLY A 64 -0.64 -3.15 2.76
CA GLY A 64 -1.18 -1.92 3.37
C GLY A 64 -0.30 -0.67 3.23
N LYS A 65 0.78 -0.74 2.45
CA LYS A 65 1.74 0.36 2.23
C LYS A 65 1.09 1.70 1.83
N THR A 66 0.36 1.72 0.71
CA THR A 66 -0.27 2.94 0.18
C THR A 66 -1.20 3.61 1.19
N VAL A 67 -2.04 2.81 1.86
CA VAL A 67 -2.99 3.31 2.86
C VAL A 67 -2.24 3.89 4.05
N SER A 68 -1.20 3.20 4.53
CA SER A 68 -0.40 3.61 5.67
C SER A 68 0.41 4.87 5.41
N THR A 69 1.09 4.98 4.26
CA THR A 69 1.83 6.18 3.89
C THR A 69 0.90 7.38 3.69
N LYS A 70 -0.21 7.17 2.98
CA LYS A 70 -1.21 8.22 2.78
C LYS A 70 -1.76 8.71 4.12
N HIS A 71 -2.15 7.78 5.00
CA HIS A 71 -2.66 8.13 6.32
C HIS A 71 -1.60 8.87 7.16
N ALA A 72 -0.35 8.41 7.16
CA ALA A 72 0.74 9.06 7.88
C ALA A 72 0.97 10.50 7.40
N LEU A 73 0.89 10.78 6.10
CA LEU A 73 1.09 12.12 5.56
C LEU A 73 -0.14 13.02 5.72
N GLU A 74 -1.35 12.49 5.49
CA GLU A 74 -2.60 13.27 5.52
C GLU A 74 -3.07 13.61 6.93
N GLN A 75 -2.82 12.72 7.90
CA GLN A 75 -3.24 12.91 9.29
C GLN A 75 -2.13 13.50 10.16
N HIS A 76 -0.95 13.80 9.60
CA HIS A 76 0.12 14.41 10.37
C HIS A 76 -0.28 15.84 10.78
N PRO A 77 -0.25 16.18 12.08
CA PRO A 77 -0.88 17.39 12.62
C PRO A 77 -0.24 18.70 12.13
N GLN A 78 0.97 18.63 11.59
CA GLN A 78 1.73 19.80 11.15
C GLN A 78 2.14 19.76 9.67
N ILE A 79 1.67 18.77 8.90
CA ILE A 79 1.91 18.71 7.45
C ILE A 79 0.63 19.14 6.76
N SER A 80 0.74 20.16 5.92
CA SER A 80 -0.36 20.61 5.06
C SER A 80 -0.43 19.70 3.84
N TYR A 81 -1.47 18.87 3.78
CA TYR A 81 -1.76 18.02 2.63
C TYR A 81 -2.82 18.68 1.75
N GLY A 82 -2.51 18.96 0.47
CA GLY A 82 -3.44 19.56 -0.48
C GLY A 82 -3.24 21.07 -0.72
N SER A 83 -4.28 21.78 -1.13
CA SER A 83 -4.18 23.19 -1.56
C SER A 83 -4.50 24.16 -0.41
N PRO A 84 -3.83 25.32 -0.27
CA PRO A 84 -2.81 25.88 -1.17
C PRO A 84 -1.36 25.45 -0.87
N LEU A 85 -1.09 24.92 0.33
CA LEU A 85 0.22 24.42 0.75
C LEU A 85 0.28 22.90 0.62
N ARG A 86 1.07 22.42 -0.34
CA ARG A 86 1.31 20.99 -0.63
C ARG A 86 2.63 20.58 0.02
N GLU A 87 2.67 20.53 1.35
CA GLU A 87 3.86 20.12 2.11
C GLU A 87 4.18 18.63 1.92
N ALA A 88 3.18 17.83 1.54
CA ALA A 88 3.39 16.48 1.01
C ALA A 88 2.58 16.29 -0.28
N LEU A 89 3.15 15.53 -1.21
CA LEU A 89 2.53 15.21 -2.49
C LEU A 89 2.70 13.73 -2.81
N THR A 90 1.59 13.04 -3.10
CA THR A 90 1.59 11.64 -3.53
C THR A 90 1.38 11.55 -5.03
N VAL A 91 2.25 10.80 -5.71
CA VAL A 91 2.14 10.45 -7.13
C VAL A 91 2.21 8.93 -7.23
N ARG A 92 1.18 8.30 -7.80
CA ARG A 92 1.16 6.86 -8.02
C ARG A 92 1.69 6.55 -9.42
N LEU A 93 2.71 5.71 -9.50
CA LEU A 93 3.34 5.36 -10.77
C LEU A 93 2.55 4.26 -11.48
N GLU A 94 2.36 4.43 -12.78
CA GLU A 94 1.73 3.42 -13.63
C GLU A 94 2.75 2.47 -14.24
N THR A 95 2.29 1.30 -14.70
CA THR A 95 3.17 0.32 -15.36
C THR A 95 3.81 0.93 -16.61
N GLY A 96 5.14 0.88 -16.69
CA GLY A 96 5.87 1.48 -17.81
C GLY A 96 6.16 2.97 -17.64
N ALA A 97 5.95 3.52 -16.44
CA ALA A 97 6.36 4.88 -16.10
C ALA A 97 7.82 5.14 -16.48
N THR A 98 8.06 6.31 -17.07
CA THR A 98 9.40 6.81 -17.37
C THR A 98 9.74 7.95 -16.42
N ILE A 99 11.02 8.23 -16.19
CA ILE A 99 11.41 9.36 -15.33
C ILE A 99 10.89 10.71 -15.85
N LYS A 100 10.70 10.84 -17.17
CA LYS A 100 10.03 11.99 -17.79
C LYS A 100 8.55 12.03 -17.41
N GLY A 101 7.85 10.91 -17.57
CA GLY A 101 6.43 10.77 -17.23
C GLY A 101 6.15 11.07 -15.76
N VAL A 102 6.93 10.49 -14.85
CA VAL A 102 6.81 10.77 -13.40
C VAL A 102 6.97 12.26 -13.10
N GLY A 103 7.90 12.94 -13.78
CA GLY A 103 8.06 14.39 -13.65
C GLY A 103 6.83 15.17 -14.14
N VAL A 104 6.17 14.73 -15.22
CA VAL A 104 4.91 15.31 -15.71
C VAL A 104 3.80 15.08 -14.71
N ASP A 105 3.61 13.83 -14.26
CA ASP A 105 2.59 13.46 -13.28
C ASP A 105 2.76 14.25 -11.97
N THR A 106 4.01 14.52 -11.57
CA THR A 106 4.32 15.35 -10.40
C THR A 106 3.94 16.81 -10.62
N LEU A 107 4.16 17.37 -11.81
CA LEU A 107 3.72 18.74 -12.15
C LEU A 107 2.19 18.85 -12.21
N ASP A 108 1.53 17.85 -12.80
CA ASP A 108 0.06 17.77 -12.83
C ASP A 108 -0.50 17.65 -11.41
N ALA A 109 0.17 16.90 -10.54
CA ALA A 109 -0.14 16.82 -9.12
C ALA A 109 0.15 18.12 -8.34
N PHE A 110 0.92 19.07 -8.91
CA PHE A 110 0.99 20.46 -8.46
C PHE A 110 -0.07 21.38 -9.10
N GLY A 111 -0.84 20.89 -10.08
CA GLY A 111 -1.78 21.69 -10.87
C GLY A 111 -1.10 22.52 -11.96
N TYR A 112 0.10 22.14 -12.39
CA TYR A 112 0.89 22.84 -13.39
C TYR A 112 0.90 22.05 -14.70
N GLU A 113 0.11 22.49 -15.68
CA GLU A 113 0.09 21.85 -17.01
C GLU A 113 1.45 22.03 -17.71
N SER A 114 2.14 20.91 -17.94
CA SER A 114 3.39 20.90 -18.69
C SER A 114 3.12 20.77 -20.19
N LYS A 115 3.65 21.70 -21.01
CA LYS A 115 3.71 21.52 -22.47
C LYS A 115 4.62 20.32 -22.80
N SER A 116 4.17 19.40 -23.66
CA SER A 116 4.74 18.05 -23.83
C SER A 116 6.16 17.97 -24.40
N GLU A 117 6.66 19.04 -25.01
CA GLU A 117 7.95 19.08 -25.74
C GLU A 117 9.19 19.25 -24.85
N ARG A 118 9.04 19.38 -23.52
CA ARG A 118 10.21 19.55 -22.62
C ARG A 118 10.99 18.24 -22.44
N ASN A 119 12.31 18.34 -22.34
CA ASN A 119 13.15 17.21 -21.94
C ASN A 119 13.02 16.92 -20.43
N ALA A 120 13.43 15.72 -19.99
CA ALA A 120 13.28 15.28 -18.60
C ALA A 120 13.95 16.24 -17.59
N HIS A 121 15.15 16.75 -17.91
CA HIS A 121 15.87 17.68 -17.04
C HIS A 121 15.08 18.97 -16.79
N SER A 122 14.53 19.58 -17.84
CA SER A 122 13.72 20.80 -17.73
C SER A 122 12.44 20.59 -16.91
N ILE A 123 11.82 19.42 -17.03
CA ILE A 123 10.65 19.03 -16.24
C ILE A 123 11.01 18.93 -14.76
N TRP A 124 12.08 18.21 -14.41
CA TRP A 124 12.49 18.07 -13.01
C TRP A 124 12.98 19.39 -12.39
N GLN A 125 13.60 20.29 -13.16
CA GLN A 125 13.86 21.66 -12.70
C GLN A 125 12.55 22.42 -12.40
N GLN A 126 11.50 22.22 -13.20
CA GLN A 126 10.20 22.82 -12.94
C GLN A 126 9.55 22.19 -11.69
N VAL A 127 9.64 20.88 -11.51
CA VAL A 127 9.14 20.17 -10.32
C VAL A 127 9.77 20.77 -9.05
N MET A 128 11.09 20.91 -9.00
CA MET A 128 11.76 21.48 -7.82
C MET A 128 11.42 22.95 -7.59
N ARG A 129 11.14 23.73 -8.65
CA ARG A 129 10.64 25.10 -8.52
C ARG A 129 9.23 25.13 -7.91
N GLN A 130 8.34 24.24 -8.33
CA GLN A 130 7.01 24.11 -7.72
C GLN A 130 7.09 23.62 -6.28
N ALA A 131 7.93 22.63 -5.99
CA ALA A 131 8.19 22.15 -4.63
C ALA A 131 8.58 23.28 -3.69
N ARG A 132 9.51 24.15 -4.12
CA ARG A 132 9.90 25.34 -3.34
C ARG A 132 8.75 26.33 -3.16
N ALA A 133 8.00 26.62 -4.22
CA ALA A 133 6.88 27.56 -4.17
C ALA A 133 5.77 27.11 -3.21
N HIS A 134 5.49 25.80 -3.19
CA HIS A 134 4.49 25.19 -2.31
C HIS A 134 5.04 24.73 -0.95
N LYS A 135 6.32 24.97 -0.68
CA LYS A 135 7.04 24.51 0.52
C LYS A 135 6.95 23.00 0.74
N THR A 136 6.93 22.22 -0.33
CA THR A 136 6.85 20.76 -0.29
C THR A 136 8.02 20.16 0.46
N LEU A 137 7.73 19.35 1.48
CA LEU A 137 8.70 18.65 2.32
C LEU A 137 8.85 17.20 1.87
N PHE A 138 7.77 16.56 1.43
CA PHE A 138 7.75 15.15 1.03
C PHE A 138 7.19 14.93 -0.38
N PHE A 139 7.91 14.15 -1.19
CA PHE A 139 7.34 13.44 -2.33
C PHE A 139 7.14 11.99 -1.98
N HIS A 140 5.92 11.50 -2.14
CA HIS A 140 5.60 10.08 -2.04
C HIS A 140 5.35 9.53 -3.45
N PHE A 141 6.24 8.66 -3.91
CA PHE A 141 6.09 7.93 -5.17
C PHE A 141 5.61 6.51 -4.87
N ASP A 142 4.32 6.26 -5.12
CA ASP A 142 3.70 4.96 -4.88
C ASP A 142 3.86 4.02 -6.07
N GLU A 143 4.00 2.73 -5.79
CA GLU A 143 4.33 1.68 -6.75
C GLU A 143 5.61 1.99 -7.56
N ALA A 144 6.63 2.54 -6.89
CA ALA A 144 7.84 3.04 -7.52
C ALA A 144 8.65 1.97 -8.28
N GLN A 145 8.44 0.68 -8.00
CA GLN A 145 9.01 -0.41 -8.81
C GLN A 145 8.56 -0.37 -10.28
N HIS A 146 7.46 0.29 -10.62
CA HIS A 146 7.01 0.38 -12.00
C HIS A 146 7.99 1.12 -12.92
N ILE A 147 8.81 2.02 -12.36
CA ILE A 147 9.88 2.70 -13.12
C ILE A 147 11.01 1.73 -13.50
N LEU A 148 11.19 0.64 -12.75
CA LEU A 148 12.24 -0.35 -12.96
C LEU A 148 11.99 -1.25 -14.17
N ARG A 149 10.75 -1.27 -14.67
CA ARG A 149 10.39 -2.09 -15.83
C ARG A 149 10.98 -1.54 -17.13
N SER A 150 11.47 -0.30 -17.13
CA SER A 150 12.39 0.21 -18.15
C SER A 150 13.75 -0.52 -17.96
N LYS A 151 14.09 -1.39 -18.90
CA LYS A 151 15.17 -2.39 -18.74
C LYS A 151 16.58 -1.87 -19.01
N SER A 152 16.77 -0.60 -19.38
CA SER A 152 18.11 -0.11 -19.71
C SER A 152 18.83 0.37 -18.45
N LYS A 153 20.11 0.01 -18.32
CA LYS A 153 20.96 0.50 -17.22
C LYS A 153 20.97 2.04 -17.18
N HIS A 154 21.03 2.66 -18.36
CA HIS A 154 21.00 4.10 -18.52
C HIS A 154 19.75 4.73 -17.88
N ASP A 155 18.57 4.14 -18.09
CA ASP A 155 17.34 4.70 -17.52
C ASP A 155 17.32 4.59 -15.99
N LEU A 156 17.77 3.45 -15.44
CA LEU A 156 17.89 3.28 -14.00
C LEU A 156 18.88 4.30 -13.38
N ASP A 157 20.00 4.57 -14.06
CA ASP A 157 20.97 5.59 -13.64
C ASP A 157 20.33 6.99 -13.63
N GLN A 158 19.48 7.32 -14.61
CA GLN A 158 18.73 8.58 -14.63
C GLN A 158 17.71 8.68 -13.48
N VAL A 159 17.03 7.59 -13.15
CA VAL A 159 16.10 7.55 -12.00
C VAL A 159 16.85 7.85 -10.69
N MET A 160 17.96 7.15 -10.46
CA MET A 160 18.78 7.36 -9.25
C MET A 160 19.33 8.78 -9.19
N LEU A 161 19.76 9.35 -10.32
CA LEU A 161 20.23 10.74 -10.40
C LEU A 161 19.13 11.74 -10.00
N VAL A 162 17.89 11.53 -10.46
CA VAL A 162 16.76 12.38 -10.09
C VAL A 162 16.46 12.28 -8.59
N TRP A 163 16.42 11.07 -8.03
CA TRP A 163 16.19 10.90 -6.60
C TRP A 163 17.26 11.59 -5.75
N LYS A 164 18.54 11.45 -6.11
CA LYS A 164 19.63 12.20 -5.47
C LYS A 164 19.42 13.71 -5.60
N SER A 165 19.07 14.17 -6.80
CA SER A 165 18.84 15.59 -7.06
C SER A 165 17.72 16.18 -6.21
N CYS A 166 16.63 15.45 -5.98
CA CYS A 166 15.55 15.88 -5.09
C CYS A 166 16.04 16.02 -3.64
N LEU A 167 16.78 15.03 -3.14
CA LEU A 167 17.31 15.00 -1.77
C LEU A 167 18.40 16.06 -1.54
N GLU A 168 19.15 16.43 -2.57
CA GLU A 168 20.34 17.29 -2.47
C GLU A 168 20.14 18.71 -3.04
N TYR A 169 18.91 19.04 -3.48
CA TYR A 169 18.66 20.30 -4.17
C TYR A 169 18.98 21.51 -3.28
N ALA A 170 20.00 22.29 -3.65
CA ALA A 170 20.62 23.26 -2.74
C ALA A 170 19.67 24.33 -2.19
N THR A 171 18.63 24.71 -2.95
CA THR A 171 17.70 25.78 -2.53
C THR A 171 16.48 25.27 -1.77
N TRP A 172 16.09 24.01 -2.00
CA TRP A 172 14.90 23.39 -1.41
C TRP A 172 14.95 21.88 -1.59
N PRO A 173 15.73 21.15 -0.78
CA PRO A 173 15.77 19.70 -0.85
C PRO A 173 14.47 19.11 -0.32
N VAL A 174 14.02 18.02 -0.93
CA VAL A 174 12.72 17.37 -0.67
C VAL A 174 12.96 15.91 -0.31
N SER A 175 12.39 15.48 0.81
CA SER A 175 12.44 14.09 1.27
C SER A 175 11.59 13.19 0.38
N LEU A 176 12.07 11.97 0.13
CA LEU A 176 11.40 11.02 -0.76
C LEU A 176 10.84 9.86 0.04
N ILE A 177 9.58 9.50 -0.18
CA ILE A 177 8.99 8.25 0.29
C ILE A 177 8.73 7.39 -0.95
N LEU A 178 9.47 6.30 -1.10
CA LEU A 178 9.34 5.38 -2.22
C LEU A 178 8.68 4.10 -1.73
N SER A 179 7.42 3.85 -2.10
CA SER A 179 6.73 2.60 -1.74
C SER A 179 6.73 1.63 -2.92
N GLY A 180 6.94 0.34 -2.62
CA GLY A 180 6.98 -0.67 -3.66
C GLY A 180 7.27 -2.09 -3.20
N THR A 181 7.65 -2.93 -4.15
CA THR A 181 8.09 -4.31 -3.94
C THR A 181 9.59 -4.38 -3.61
N CYS A 182 10.10 -5.55 -3.23
CA CYS A 182 11.53 -5.75 -2.95
C CYS A 182 12.45 -5.39 -4.12
N GLU A 183 11.96 -5.43 -5.37
CA GLU A 183 12.73 -5.01 -6.55
C GLU A 183 13.19 -3.54 -6.47
N LEU A 184 12.39 -2.68 -5.83
CA LEU A 184 12.74 -1.28 -5.54
C LEU A 184 13.92 -1.18 -4.58
N LEU A 185 13.95 -2.01 -3.55
CA LEU A 185 15.04 -2.05 -2.58
C LEU A 185 16.34 -2.48 -3.25
N ASP A 186 16.28 -3.46 -4.16
CA ASP A 186 17.43 -3.91 -4.93
C ASP A 186 18.02 -2.81 -5.81
N LEU A 187 17.20 -1.90 -6.36
CA LEU A 187 17.72 -0.73 -7.09
C LEU A 187 18.46 0.21 -6.14
N ILE A 188 17.85 0.58 -5.01
CA ILE A 188 18.44 1.53 -4.04
C ILE A 188 19.76 0.99 -3.50
N ASN A 189 19.85 -0.32 -3.25
CA ASN A 189 21.04 -0.98 -2.74
C ASN A 189 22.23 -1.00 -3.73
N ARG A 190 22.00 -0.74 -5.03
CA ARG A 190 23.09 -0.66 -6.03
C ARG A 190 23.88 0.64 -5.95
N ASP A 191 23.35 1.64 -5.25
CA ASP A 191 23.98 2.96 -5.16
C ASP A 191 24.29 3.33 -3.71
N ASP A 192 25.58 3.43 -3.37
CA ASP A 192 26.03 3.69 -2.01
C ASP A 192 25.58 5.06 -1.46
N GLN A 193 25.30 6.04 -2.34
CA GLN A 193 24.81 7.36 -1.91
C GLN A 193 23.34 7.28 -1.51
N LEU A 194 22.52 6.58 -2.30
CA LEU A 194 21.11 6.35 -1.97
C LEU A 194 20.96 5.45 -0.73
N LYS A 195 21.71 4.35 -0.67
CA LYS A 195 21.70 3.42 0.46
C LYS A 195 21.98 4.08 1.81
N ARG A 196 22.80 5.13 1.85
CA ARG A 196 23.10 5.90 3.08
C ARG A 196 22.05 6.95 3.44
N ARG A 197 21.14 7.27 2.52
CA ARG A 197 20.13 8.32 2.66
C ARG A 197 18.71 7.79 2.82
N PHE A 198 18.46 6.54 2.44
CA PHE A 198 17.17 5.89 2.57
C PHE A 198 17.11 5.02 3.82
N GLU A 199 16.06 5.22 4.61
CA GLU A 199 15.71 4.38 5.75
C GLU A 199 14.61 3.39 5.34
N PRO A 200 14.78 2.08 5.57
CA PRO A 200 13.78 1.10 5.17
C PRO A 200 12.66 0.98 6.21
N VAL A 201 11.42 0.83 5.72
CA VAL A 201 10.28 0.33 6.48
C VAL A 201 9.73 -0.89 5.77
N HIS A 202 9.70 -2.03 6.46
CA HIS A 202 9.27 -3.29 5.87
C HIS A 202 7.90 -3.73 6.41
N PHE A 203 6.90 -3.70 5.53
CA PHE A 203 5.59 -4.27 5.73
C PHE A 203 5.69 -5.79 5.47
N ALA A 204 6.26 -6.50 6.44
CA ALA A 204 6.51 -7.92 6.37
C ALA A 204 5.20 -8.73 6.40
N PRO A 205 5.17 -9.92 5.77
CA PRO A 205 4.07 -10.85 5.96
C PRO A 205 3.91 -11.21 7.44
N MET A 206 2.67 -11.24 7.90
CA MET A 206 2.31 -11.57 9.27
C MET A 206 2.59 -13.06 9.57
N THR A 207 2.97 -13.33 10.80
CA THR A 207 3.00 -14.69 11.34
C THR A 207 1.95 -14.84 12.43
N TYR A 208 1.36 -16.04 12.56
CA TYR A 208 0.41 -16.32 13.64
C TYR A 208 1.05 -16.14 15.03
N ALA A 209 2.32 -16.55 15.17
CA ALA A 209 3.04 -16.47 16.44
C ALA A 209 3.22 -15.03 16.94
N ALA A 210 3.53 -14.08 16.06
CA ALA A 210 3.71 -12.69 16.45
C ALA A 210 2.41 -11.87 16.41
N HIS A 211 1.51 -12.13 15.45
CA HIS A 211 0.38 -11.22 15.15
C HIS A 211 -1.00 -11.84 15.39
N GLY A 212 -1.10 -13.11 15.80
CA GLY A 212 -2.38 -13.78 15.96
C GLY A 212 -3.33 -13.08 16.94
N HIS A 213 -2.78 -12.51 18.03
CA HIS A 213 -3.55 -11.73 18.99
C HIS A 213 -4.05 -10.40 18.39
N GLU A 214 -3.18 -9.65 17.73
CA GLU A 214 -3.53 -8.38 17.08
C GLU A 214 -4.62 -8.55 16.02
N VAL A 215 -4.51 -9.57 15.16
CA VAL A 215 -5.55 -9.91 14.19
C VAL A 215 -6.89 -10.24 14.86
N GLY A 216 -6.84 -10.92 16.02
CA GLY A 216 -8.02 -11.13 16.85
C GLY A 216 -8.63 -9.81 17.34
N SER A 217 -7.81 -8.89 17.87
CA SER A 217 -8.28 -7.58 18.32
C SER A 217 -8.88 -6.74 17.18
N VAL A 218 -8.28 -6.78 15.99
CA VAL A 218 -8.81 -6.13 14.78
C VAL A 218 -10.19 -6.67 14.41
N LEU A 219 -10.35 -7.99 14.44
CA LEU A 219 -11.64 -8.63 14.19
C LEU A 219 -12.69 -8.15 15.20
N GLU A 220 -12.39 -8.18 16.50
CA GLU A 220 -13.33 -7.73 17.54
C GLU A 220 -13.70 -6.25 17.38
N ALA A 221 -12.75 -5.38 17.00
CA ALA A 221 -13.02 -3.97 16.76
C ALA A 221 -13.99 -3.76 15.59
N TYR A 222 -13.83 -4.50 14.49
CA TYR A 222 -14.75 -4.45 13.36
C TYR A 222 -16.12 -5.05 13.69
N LEU A 223 -16.17 -6.17 14.42
CA LEU A 223 -17.43 -6.78 14.86
C LEU A 223 -18.23 -5.84 15.77
N SER A 224 -17.57 -5.19 16.72
CA SER A 224 -18.20 -4.20 17.61
C SER A 224 -18.81 -3.04 16.82
N THR A 225 -18.10 -2.54 15.81
CA THR A 225 -18.57 -1.46 14.93
C THR A 225 -19.79 -1.90 14.11
N ALA A 226 -19.76 -3.11 13.57
CA ALA A 226 -20.87 -3.71 12.83
C ALA A 226 -22.02 -4.19 13.72
N LYS A 227 -21.89 -4.09 15.06
CA LYS A 227 -22.84 -4.63 16.05
C LYS A 227 -23.10 -6.13 15.87
N LEU A 228 -22.07 -6.89 15.52
CA LEU A 228 -22.09 -8.34 15.38
C LEU A 228 -21.30 -9.01 16.50
N GLY A 229 -21.73 -10.21 16.89
CA GLY A 229 -20.93 -11.09 17.74
C GLY A 229 -19.90 -11.90 16.94
N ARG A 230 -18.96 -12.52 17.66
CA ARG A 230 -18.10 -13.56 17.10
C ARG A 230 -18.76 -14.93 17.24
N GLY A 231 -18.99 -15.58 16.10
CA GLY A 231 -19.66 -16.87 16.04
C GLY A 231 -18.87 -18.01 16.69
N GLN A 232 -19.55 -19.04 17.18
CA GLN A 232 -18.92 -20.16 17.89
C GLN A 232 -17.94 -20.93 16.98
N SER A 233 -18.27 -21.07 15.70
CA SER A 233 -17.42 -21.76 14.72
C SER A 233 -16.13 -20.99 14.39
N PHE A 234 -15.99 -19.74 14.86
CA PHE A 234 -14.82 -18.89 14.63
C PHE A 234 -14.07 -18.50 15.92
N GLN A 235 -14.30 -19.23 17.03
CA GLN A 235 -13.60 -19.00 18.30
C GLN A 235 -12.22 -19.68 18.38
N ALA A 236 -12.00 -20.73 17.59
CA ALA A 236 -10.79 -21.54 17.68
C ALA A 236 -9.54 -20.78 17.21
N ALA A 237 -8.39 -21.11 17.80
CA ALA A 237 -7.08 -20.62 17.34
C ALA A 237 -6.83 -20.91 15.85
N SER A 238 -7.33 -22.05 15.35
CA SER A 238 -7.25 -22.44 13.94
C SER A 238 -7.99 -21.48 13.01
N SER A 239 -9.03 -20.78 13.47
CA SER A 239 -9.80 -19.82 12.68
C SER A 239 -8.94 -18.60 12.29
N VAL A 240 -8.15 -18.05 13.22
CA VAL A 240 -7.20 -16.97 12.93
C VAL A 240 -6.07 -17.45 12.01
N GLN A 241 -5.59 -18.68 12.19
CA GLN A 241 -4.59 -19.25 11.29
C GLN A 241 -5.12 -19.41 9.85
N ARG A 242 -6.38 -19.85 9.69
CA ARG A 242 -7.05 -19.94 8.38
C ARG A 242 -7.20 -18.57 7.75
N LEU A 243 -7.61 -17.57 8.53
CA LEU A 243 -7.72 -16.18 8.08
C LEU A 243 -6.37 -15.63 7.57
N LEU A 244 -5.31 -15.78 8.37
CA LEU A 244 -3.97 -15.38 7.96
C LEU A 244 -3.53 -16.08 6.67
N HIS A 245 -3.71 -17.41 6.59
CA HIS A 245 -3.33 -18.18 5.41
C HIS A 245 -4.14 -17.78 4.15
N ALA A 246 -5.46 -17.62 4.28
CA ALA A 246 -6.37 -17.19 3.22
C ALA A 246 -6.01 -15.79 2.67
N SER A 247 -5.56 -14.90 3.56
CA SER A 247 -5.09 -13.55 3.22
C SER A 247 -3.61 -13.51 2.84
N ARG A 248 -2.97 -14.66 2.59
CA ARG A 248 -1.56 -14.77 2.23
C ARG A 248 -0.62 -14.08 3.23
N TYR A 249 -1.06 -13.99 4.48
CA TYR A 249 -0.35 -13.34 5.58
C TYR A 249 -0.18 -11.81 5.41
N GLU A 250 -0.84 -11.18 4.45
CA GLU A 250 -0.72 -9.73 4.22
C GLU A 250 -1.79 -8.97 5.01
N PHE A 251 -1.37 -7.99 5.83
CA PHE A 251 -2.27 -7.27 6.75
C PHE A 251 -3.48 -6.66 6.04
N GLY A 252 -3.25 -5.94 4.94
CA GLY A 252 -4.34 -5.33 4.17
C GLY A 252 -5.26 -6.34 3.45
N LEU A 253 -4.79 -7.56 3.17
CA LEU A 253 -5.67 -8.64 2.68
C LEU A 253 -6.46 -9.28 3.82
N THR A 254 -5.92 -9.29 5.04
CA THR A 254 -6.61 -9.78 6.24
C THR A 254 -7.77 -8.87 6.62
N THR A 255 -7.55 -7.56 6.72
CA THR A 255 -8.62 -6.59 7.03
C THR A 255 -9.74 -6.64 5.98
N ARG A 256 -9.37 -6.70 4.70
CA ARG A 256 -10.35 -6.83 3.60
C ARG A 256 -11.20 -8.09 3.69
N LEU A 257 -10.58 -9.23 4.02
CA LEU A 257 -11.31 -10.50 4.14
C LEU A 257 -12.24 -10.51 5.37
N ILE A 258 -11.85 -9.87 6.48
CA ILE A 258 -12.72 -9.66 7.63
C ILE A 258 -13.94 -8.82 7.25
N ILE A 259 -13.72 -7.68 6.59
CA ILE A 259 -14.80 -6.76 6.18
C ILE A 259 -15.78 -7.47 5.23
N GLU A 260 -15.30 -8.26 4.27
CA GLU A 260 -16.17 -8.99 3.35
C GLU A 260 -16.97 -10.10 4.08
N ALA A 261 -16.38 -10.78 5.07
CA ALA A 261 -17.12 -11.75 5.89
C ALA A 261 -18.21 -11.08 6.75
N ILE A 262 -17.92 -9.90 7.33
CA ILE A 262 -18.90 -9.08 8.05
C ILE A 262 -20.05 -8.67 7.13
N LYS A 263 -19.72 -8.18 5.93
CA LYS A 263 -20.72 -7.80 4.92
C LYS A 263 -21.66 -8.94 4.57
N ILE A 264 -21.14 -10.16 4.41
CA ILE A 264 -21.96 -11.34 4.13
C ILE A 264 -22.89 -11.66 5.31
N ALA A 265 -22.36 -11.67 6.54
CA ALA A 265 -23.17 -11.89 7.74
C ALA A 265 -24.31 -10.85 7.88
N LEU A 266 -24.00 -9.58 7.62
CA LEU A 266 -24.99 -8.49 7.62
C LEU A 266 -26.09 -8.70 6.57
N LEU A 267 -25.73 -9.06 5.35
CA LEU A 267 -26.69 -9.33 4.26
C LEU A 267 -27.58 -10.54 4.54
N GLU A 268 -27.07 -11.53 5.26
CA GLU A 268 -27.83 -12.72 5.69
C GLU A 268 -28.73 -12.44 6.90
N GLY A 269 -28.54 -11.30 7.58
CA GLY A 269 -29.24 -10.96 8.82
C GLY A 269 -28.75 -11.75 10.03
N SER A 270 -27.51 -12.24 9.98
CA SER A 270 -26.86 -12.99 11.06
C SER A 270 -26.52 -12.07 12.23
N ALA A 271 -26.66 -12.57 13.46
CA ALA A 271 -26.27 -11.86 14.68
C ALA A 271 -24.77 -11.98 15.00
N SER A 272 -24.07 -12.90 14.34
CA SER A 272 -22.63 -13.15 14.57
C SER A 272 -21.93 -13.60 13.29
N VAL A 273 -20.61 -13.37 13.22
CA VAL A 273 -19.77 -13.83 12.12
C VAL A 273 -19.21 -15.21 12.42
N GLU A 274 -19.75 -16.21 11.72
CA GLU A 274 -19.29 -17.59 11.68
C GLU A 274 -18.22 -17.86 10.60
N GLN A 275 -17.53 -19.01 10.71
CA GLN A 275 -16.55 -19.48 9.73
C GLN A 275 -17.15 -19.63 8.31
N ALA A 276 -18.44 -19.94 8.21
CA ALA A 276 -19.15 -20.04 6.93
C ALA A 276 -19.15 -18.71 6.15
N HIS A 277 -19.26 -17.56 6.82
CA HIS A 277 -19.21 -16.26 6.14
C HIS A 277 -17.81 -15.98 5.57
N PHE A 278 -16.75 -16.37 6.30
CA PHE A 278 -15.38 -16.31 5.78
C PHE A 278 -15.18 -17.26 4.59
N ALA A 279 -15.75 -18.47 4.64
CA ALA A 279 -15.72 -19.39 3.51
C ALA A 279 -16.40 -18.79 2.27
N THR A 280 -17.57 -18.17 2.43
CA THR A 280 -18.29 -17.50 1.35
C THR A 280 -17.53 -16.28 0.83
N ALA A 281 -16.95 -15.46 1.72
CA ALA A 281 -16.11 -14.31 1.35
C ALA A 281 -14.92 -14.73 0.50
N TYR A 282 -14.20 -15.77 0.94
CA TYR A 282 -13.06 -16.32 0.23
C TYR A 282 -13.46 -16.89 -1.14
N ARG A 283 -14.56 -17.67 -1.18
CA ARG A 283 -15.10 -18.22 -2.44
C ARG A 283 -15.46 -17.11 -3.42
N LYS A 284 -16.08 -16.02 -2.96
CA LYS A 284 -16.42 -14.87 -3.81
C LYS A 284 -15.18 -14.14 -4.32
N GLN A 285 -14.14 -13.98 -3.50
CA GLN A 285 -12.90 -13.30 -3.89
C GLN A 285 -12.07 -14.13 -4.86
N LYS A 286 -12.03 -15.46 -4.69
CA LYS A 286 -11.15 -16.35 -5.44
C LYS A 286 -11.85 -17.13 -6.55
N GLY A 287 -13.17 -17.30 -6.48
CA GLY A 287 -13.94 -18.16 -7.38
C GLY A 287 -13.50 -19.63 -7.34
N CYS A 288 -13.02 -20.11 -6.20
CA CYS A 288 -12.50 -21.47 -6.05
C CYS A 288 -13.59 -22.48 -5.61
N VAL A 289 -13.36 -23.76 -5.89
CA VAL A 289 -14.16 -24.86 -5.33
C VAL A 289 -13.89 -25.06 -3.83
N ASP A 290 -14.77 -25.80 -3.15
CA ASP A 290 -14.71 -26.01 -1.69
C ASP A 290 -13.44 -26.75 -1.24
N ALA A 291 -12.95 -27.68 -2.06
CA ALA A 291 -11.69 -28.39 -1.85
C ALA A 291 -10.46 -27.46 -1.85
N LEU A 292 -10.61 -26.21 -2.30
CA LEU A 292 -9.56 -25.19 -2.31
C LEU A 292 -9.91 -23.99 -1.41
N ASN A 293 -10.86 -24.17 -0.49
CA ASN A 293 -11.25 -23.14 0.48
C ASN A 293 -10.59 -23.39 1.85
N PRO A 294 -9.70 -22.50 2.32
CA PRO A 294 -9.04 -22.63 3.62
C PRO A 294 -9.97 -22.60 4.83
N PHE A 295 -11.24 -22.22 4.69
CA PHE A 295 -12.22 -22.24 5.78
C PHE A 295 -13.09 -23.50 5.78
N ILE A 296 -12.89 -24.43 4.83
CA ILE A 296 -13.65 -25.69 4.73
C ILE A 296 -12.72 -26.88 4.98
N VAL A 297 -11.57 -26.93 4.30
CA VAL A 297 -10.68 -28.11 4.31
C VAL A 297 -9.83 -28.16 5.58
N GLU A 298 -9.67 -29.33 6.19
CA GLU A 298 -8.82 -29.51 7.38
C GLU A 298 -7.34 -29.20 7.10
N SER A 299 -6.80 -29.74 6.01
CA SER A 299 -5.43 -29.50 5.52
C SER A 299 -5.26 -28.14 4.84
N PHE A 300 -5.85 -27.09 5.39
CA PHE A 300 -5.93 -25.77 4.75
C PHE A 300 -4.58 -25.18 4.36
N ARG A 301 -3.51 -25.49 5.09
CA ARG A 301 -2.16 -24.97 4.85
C ARG A 301 -1.56 -25.42 3.52
N ALA A 302 -2.07 -26.51 2.93
CA ALA A 302 -1.61 -27.02 1.64
C ALA A 302 -2.26 -26.29 0.45
N ILE A 303 -3.25 -25.44 0.69
CA ILE A 303 -3.97 -24.73 -0.36
C ILE A 303 -3.12 -23.56 -0.85
N ASN A 304 -2.98 -23.43 -2.17
CA ASN A 304 -2.36 -22.25 -2.77
C ASN A 304 -3.34 -21.08 -2.80
N THR A 305 -3.26 -20.18 -1.83
CA THR A 305 -4.16 -19.02 -1.69
C THR A 305 -3.85 -17.85 -2.65
N GLY A 306 -2.83 -18.01 -3.50
CA GLY A 306 -2.43 -17.05 -4.53
C GLY A 306 -3.26 -17.12 -5.83
N GLN A 307 -3.95 -18.23 -6.09
CA GLN A 307 -4.61 -18.47 -7.38
C GLN A 307 -6.08 -18.01 -7.39
N LEU A 308 -6.54 -17.53 -8.54
CA LEU A 308 -7.95 -17.31 -8.85
C LEU A 308 -8.48 -18.51 -9.64
N LEU A 309 -9.78 -18.78 -9.50
CA LEU A 309 -10.52 -19.83 -10.20
C LEU A 309 -9.89 -21.22 -10.04
N GLY A 310 -9.29 -21.47 -8.87
CA GLY A 310 -8.72 -22.78 -8.56
C GLY A 310 -9.78 -23.87 -8.67
N GLY A 311 -9.50 -24.90 -9.46
CA GLY A 311 -10.39 -26.03 -9.70
C GLY A 311 -11.56 -25.74 -10.64
N ALA A 312 -11.60 -24.58 -11.30
CA ALA A 312 -12.52 -24.32 -12.39
C ALA A 312 -12.00 -24.93 -13.69
N ASP A 313 -12.87 -25.62 -14.43
CA ASP A 313 -12.59 -26.05 -15.80
C ASP A 313 -12.60 -24.83 -16.72
N LEU A 314 -11.46 -24.14 -16.79
CA LEU A 314 -11.24 -23.05 -17.74
C LEU A 314 -10.92 -23.66 -19.10
N GLU A 315 -11.65 -23.24 -20.14
CA GLU A 315 -11.29 -23.58 -21.52
C GLU A 315 -9.82 -23.27 -21.76
N ALA A 316 -9.05 -24.29 -22.18
CA ALA A 316 -7.64 -24.12 -22.47
C ALA A 316 -7.51 -23.06 -23.58
N PRO A 317 -6.61 -22.07 -23.45
CA PRO A 317 -6.39 -21.10 -24.50
C PRO A 317 -6.00 -21.84 -25.79
N PRO A 318 -6.50 -21.42 -26.97
CA PRO A 318 -6.17 -22.08 -28.22
C PRO A 318 -4.65 -22.12 -28.37
N VAL A 319 -4.12 -23.33 -28.56
CA VAL A 319 -2.70 -23.54 -28.79
C VAL A 319 -2.32 -22.71 -30.00
N LYS A 320 -1.52 -21.65 -29.80
CA LYS A 320 -0.92 -20.93 -30.92
C LYS A 320 -0.08 -21.92 -31.69
N ALA A 321 -0.56 -22.35 -32.85
CA ALA A 321 0.25 -23.09 -33.81
C ALA A 321 1.51 -22.28 -34.04
N ARG A 322 2.66 -22.79 -33.59
CA ARG A 322 3.95 -22.28 -34.03
C ARG A 322 3.95 -22.44 -35.55
N GLY A 323 3.94 -21.33 -36.27
CA GLY A 323 4.06 -21.33 -37.72
C GLY A 323 5.27 -22.16 -38.09
N ALA A 324 5.02 -23.20 -38.89
CA ALA A 324 6.08 -23.82 -39.67
C ALA A 324 6.58 -22.75 -40.65
N ALA A 325 7.86 -22.42 -40.52
CA ALA A 325 8.63 -21.82 -41.59
C ALA A 325 9.00 -22.92 -42.60
#